data_AF-A0A7M7NHM6-F1
#
_entry.id   AF-A0A7M7NHM6-F1
#
_cell.length_a   1.000
_cell.length_b   1.000
_cell.length_c   1.000
_cell.angle_alpha   90.00
_cell.angle_beta   90.00
_cell.angle_gamma   90.00
#
_symmetry.space_group_name_H-M   'P 1'
#
loop_
_entity.id
_entity.type
_entity.pdbx_description
1 polymer ?
#
loop_
_entity_poly.entity_id
_entity_poly.type
_entity_poly.pdbx_seq_one_letter_code
_entity_poly.pdbx_strand_id
1 'polypeptide(L)'
;MAQIHPRFLSAQWANRRIMLFCAMVGFGIAPTIHWVFLYGGVNTPIVKLILPRVIVLYLMGFTALIFYATMFPEVCCPGRLDYVGSSHQLWHVLVVIAFLWWHQTGVIMMEFVHNSDPCRNAAQESLLNQNIVLET
;
A
#
# COMPACT_ATOMS: atom_id res chain seq x y z
N MET A 1 -12.36 14.09 13.38
CA MET A 1 -12.72 15.51 13.62
C MET A 1 -11.54 16.41 14.01
N ALA A 2 -10.27 15.95 14.03
CA ALA A 2 -9.12 16.81 14.35
C ALA A 2 -8.72 17.79 13.23
N GLN A 3 -8.98 17.45 11.96
CA GLN A 3 -8.60 18.27 10.80
C GLN A 3 -9.36 19.59 10.63
N ILE A 4 -10.54 19.72 11.23
CA ILE A 4 -11.41 20.91 11.10
C ILE A 4 -10.98 22.04 12.04
N HIS A 5 -10.06 21.75 12.97
CA HIS A 5 -9.63 22.74 13.95
C HIS A 5 -8.68 23.76 13.30
N PRO A 6 -8.92 25.07 13.44
CA PRO A 6 -8.17 26.11 12.71
C PRO A 6 -6.66 26.12 13.03
N ARG A 7 -6.24 25.59 14.18
CA ARG A 7 -4.82 25.43 14.54
C ARG A 7 -4.16 24.18 13.99
N PHE A 8 -4.88 23.29 13.31
CA PHE A 8 -4.35 22.02 12.80
C PHE A 8 -3.26 22.22 11.74
N LEU A 9 -3.26 23.34 11.03
CA LEU A 9 -2.23 23.71 10.04
C LEU A 9 -1.01 24.40 10.66
N SER A 10 -1.04 24.76 11.95
CA SER A 10 0.08 25.43 12.61
C SER A 10 1.27 24.48 12.83
N ALA A 11 2.49 25.03 12.85
CA ALA A 11 3.72 24.29 13.11
C ALA A 11 3.70 23.60 14.49
N GLN A 12 3.07 24.22 15.50
CA GLN A 12 2.93 23.66 16.85
C GLN A 12 2.16 22.33 16.89
N TRP A 13 1.30 22.07 15.90
CA TRP A 13 0.52 20.83 15.82
C TRP A 13 1.19 19.75 14.96
N ALA A 14 2.35 20.02 14.35
CA ALA A 14 3.05 19.06 13.48
C ALA A 14 3.31 17.73 14.18
N ASN A 15 3.78 17.76 15.44
CA ASN A 15 4.03 16.55 16.23
C ASN A 15 2.74 15.74 16.48
N ARG A 16 1.61 16.41 16.73
CA ARG A 16 0.31 15.74 16.90
C ARG A 16 -0.15 15.09 15.60
N ARG A 17 0.10 15.72 14.45
CA ARG A 17 -0.21 15.13 13.14
C ARG A 17 0.61 13.87 12.89
N ILE A 18 1.91 13.89 13.18
CA ILE A 18 2.79 12.71 13.05
C ILE A 18 2.31 11.57 13.95
N MET A 19 1.98 11.87 15.21
CA MET A 19 1.47 10.85 16.14
C MET A 19 0.18 10.19 15.63
N LEU A 20 -0.74 10.98 15.06
CA LEU A 20 -1.95 10.45 14.45
C LEU A 20 -1.64 9.55 13.25
N PHE A 21 -0.70 9.93 12.39
CA PHE A 21 -0.26 9.09 11.27
C PHE A 21 0.40 7.79 11.77
N CYS A 22 1.27 7.85 12.78
CA CYS A 22 1.87 6.67 13.38
C CYS A 22 0.80 5.72 13.96
N ALA A 23 -0.18 6.26 14.70
CA ALA A 23 -1.26 5.47 15.27
C ALA A 23 -2.12 4.81 14.18
N MET A 24 -2.41 5.53 13.09
CA MET A 24 -3.15 5.00 11.95
C MET A 24 -2.40 3.87 11.24
N VAL A 25 -1.09 4.05 10.97
CA VAL A 25 -0.24 3.02 10.35
C VAL A 25 -0.11 1.80 11.27
N GLY A 26 0.13 2.04 12.57
CA GLY A 26 0.21 0.98 13.58
C GLY A 26 -1.08 0.17 13.71
N PHE A 27 -2.23 0.85 13.67
CA PHE A 27 -3.53 0.18 13.66
C PHE A 27 -3.70 -0.73 12.44
N GLY A 28 -3.17 -0.35 11.27
CA GLY A 28 -3.22 -1.17 10.05
C GLY A 28 -2.41 -2.49 10.11
N ILE A 29 -1.46 -2.61 11.04
CA ILE A 29 -0.68 -3.85 11.22
C ILE A 29 -1.56 -4.97 11.77
N ALA A 30 -2.46 -4.66 12.71
CA ALA A 30 -3.36 -5.64 13.31
C ALA A 30 -4.27 -6.38 12.30
N PRO A 31 -5.00 -5.70 11.38
CA PRO A 31 -5.79 -6.37 10.37
C PRO A 31 -4.93 -7.11 9.34
N THR A 32 -3.70 -6.63 9.05
CA THR A 32 -2.77 -7.36 8.17
C THR A 32 -2.39 -8.70 8.78
N ILE A 33 -2.04 -8.72 10.07
CA ILE A 33 -1.72 -9.95 10.81
C ILE A 33 -2.95 -10.87 10.88
N HIS A 34 -4.12 -10.31 11.24
CA HIS A 34 -5.36 -11.07 11.31
C HIS A 34 -5.72 -11.73 9.96
N TRP A 35 -5.54 -11.01 8.85
CA TRP A 35 -5.76 -11.53 7.50
C TRP A 35 -4.84 -12.71 7.16
N VAL A 36 -3.54 -12.64 7.51
CA VAL A 36 -2.60 -13.75 7.30
C VAL A 36 -3.04 -15.00 8.07
N PHE A 37 -3.52 -14.85 9.31
CA PHE A 37 -4.02 -15.98 10.09
C PHE A 37 -5.30 -16.59 9.50
N LEU A 38 -6.24 -15.77 9.03
CA LEU A 38 -7.47 -16.25 8.40
C LEU A 38 -7.21 -17.08 7.13
N TYR A 39 -6.19 -16.74 6.37
CA TYR A 39 -5.82 -17.46 5.14
C TYR A 39 -4.99 -18.73 5.38
N GLY A 40 -4.83 -19.17 6.63
CA GLY A 40 -4.07 -20.39 6.97
C GLY A 40 -2.56 -20.18 7.07
N GLY A 41 -2.11 -18.93 7.19
CA GLY A 41 -0.71 -18.57 7.42
C GLY A 41 0.06 -18.13 6.17
N VAL A 42 1.35 -17.91 6.35
CA VAL A 42 2.25 -17.35 5.31
C VAL A 42 2.51 -18.28 4.13
N ASN A 43 2.11 -19.55 4.24
CA ASN A 43 2.37 -20.55 3.21
C ASN A 43 1.34 -20.54 2.07
N THR A 44 0.21 -19.88 2.26
CA THR A 44 -0.87 -19.83 1.29
C THR A 44 -0.45 -19.01 0.06
N PRO A 45 -0.78 -19.45 -1.18
CA PRO A 45 -0.34 -18.78 -2.41
C PRO A 45 -0.65 -17.28 -2.46
N ILE A 46 -1.85 -16.88 -2.03
CA ILE A 46 -2.27 -15.48 -2.00
C ILE A 46 -1.46 -14.65 -0.99
N VAL A 47 -1.13 -15.22 0.17
CA VAL A 47 -0.34 -14.55 1.20
C VAL A 47 1.10 -14.38 0.73
N LYS A 48 1.72 -15.41 0.13
CA LYS A 48 3.08 -15.29 -0.42
C LYS A 48 3.20 -14.23 -1.52
N LEU A 49 2.15 -14.06 -2.31
CA LEU A 49 2.13 -13.07 -3.40
C LEU A 49 1.95 -11.63 -2.88
N ILE A 50 1.05 -11.43 -1.92
CA ILE A 50 0.61 -10.09 -1.49
C ILE A 50 1.39 -9.58 -0.27
N LEU A 51 1.76 -10.43 0.68
CA LEU A 51 2.49 -10.06 1.89
C LEU A 51 3.78 -9.26 1.62
N PRO A 52 4.70 -9.68 0.72
CA PRO A 52 5.90 -8.89 0.44
C PRO A 52 5.56 -7.51 -0.17
N ARG A 53 4.49 -7.41 -0.96
CA ARG A 53 4.04 -6.14 -1.56
C ARG A 53 3.50 -5.18 -0.49
N VAL A 54 2.77 -5.72 0.48
CA VAL A 54 2.28 -4.99 1.65
C VAL A 54 3.47 -4.49 2.49
N ILE A 55 4.48 -5.33 2.73
CA ILE A 55 5.71 -4.92 3.44
C ILE A 55 6.40 -3.75 2.72
N VAL A 56 6.56 -3.84 1.40
CA VAL A 56 7.15 -2.75 0.59
C VAL A 56 6.32 -1.47 0.72
N LEU A 57 4.98 -1.56 0.75
CA LEU A 57 4.12 -0.40 0.99
C LEU A 57 4.38 0.24 2.37
N TYR A 58 4.46 -0.56 3.43
CA TYR A 58 4.77 -0.06 4.78
C TYR A 58 6.15 0.61 4.83
N LEU A 59 7.15 0.03 4.17
CA LEU A 59 8.49 0.62 4.08
C LEU A 59 8.45 1.97 3.36
N MET A 60 7.79 2.07 2.20
CA MET A 60 7.64 3.33 1.47
C MET A 60 6.88 4.38 2.29
N GLY A 61 5.80 4.00 2.97
CA GLY A 61 5.04 4.90 3.85
C GLY A 61 5.85 5.39 5.05
N PHE A 62 6.63 4.49 5.68
CA PHE A 62 7.53 4.83 6.78
C PHE A 62 8.65 5.76 6.33
N THR A 63 9.27 5.48 5.19
CA THR A 63 10.27 6.36 4.57
C THR A 63 9.67 7.74 4.26
N ALA A 64 8.47 7.81 3.70
CA ALA A 64 7.78 9.08 3.47
C ALA A 64 7.56 9.84 4.79
N LEU A 65 7.12 9.16 5.84
CA LEU A 65 6.93 9.77 7.16
C LEU A 65 8.25 10.29 7.76
N ILE A 66 9.36 9.57 7.56
CA ILE A 66 10.70 10.05 7.94
C ILE A 66 11.02 11.34 7.20
N PHE A 67 10.88 11.39 5.87
CA PHE A 67 11.14 12.60 5.10
C PHE A 67 10.26 13.79 5.53
N TYR A 68 9.00 13.53 5.92
CA TYR A 68 8.11 14.53 6.50
C TYR A 68 8.58 15.03 7.88
N ALA A 69 9.10 14.13 8.73
CA ALA A 69 9.51 14.45 10.09
C ALA A 69 10.91 15.10 10.16
N THR A 70 11.85 14.69 9.31
CA THR A 70 13.26 15.12 9.37
C THR A 70 13.57 16.36 8.54
N MET A 71 12.59 16.89 7.79
CA MET A 71 12.75 18.04 6.89
C MET A 71 13.93 17.88 5.91
N PHE A 72 14.31 16.65 5.59
CA PHE A 72 15.38 16.34 4.64
C PHE A 72 14.86 16.64 3.23
N PRO A 73 15.47 17.53 2.42
CA PRO A 73 16.90 17.88 2.34
C PRO A 73 17.25 19.33 2.75
N GLU A 74 16.38 20.05 3.48
CA GLU A 74 16.60 21.46 3.85
C GLU A 74 17.86 21.65 4.74
N VAL A 75 18.26 20.59 5.45
CA VAL A 75 19.47 20.55 6.29
C VAL A 75 20.76 20.37 5.45
N CYS A 76 20.68 19.73 4.28
CA CYS A 76 21.86 19.44 3.45
C CYS A 76 22.21 20.55 2.44
N CYS A 77 21.24 21.36 2.01
CA CYS A 77 21.45 22.44 1.04
C CYS A 77 20.51 23.63 1.30
N PRO A 78 20.83 24.52 2.25
CA PRO A 78 20.02 25.71 2.50
C PRO A 78 20.00 26.63 1.26
N GLY A 79 18.81 26.95 0.74
CA GLY A 79 18.60 27.99 -0.29
C GLY A 79 18.70 27.58 -1.76
N ARG A 80 18.78 26.29 -2.11
CA ARG A 80 18.77 25.81 -3.52
C ARG A 80 17.52 25.02 -3.94
N LEU A 81 16.68 24.59 -3.00
CA LEU A 81 15.55 23.68 -3.25
C LEU A 81 14.18 24.28 -2.86
N ASP A 82 14.07 25.61 -2.80
CA ASP A 82 12.86 26.31 -2.36
C ASP A 82 11.70 26.24 -3.39
N TYR A 83 12.01 25.96 -4.66
CA TYR A 83 11.02 25.90 -5.75
C TYR A 83 10.73 24.48 -6.27
N VAL A 84 11.73 23.60 -6.30
CA VAL A 84 11.63 22.20 -6.76
C VAL A 84 12.43 21.34 -5.80
N GLY A 85 11.77 20.42 -5.07
CA GLY A 85 12.45 19.52 -4.12
C GLY A 85 12.29 19.84 -2.64
N SER A 86 11.30 20.67 -2.26
CA SER A 86 10.90 20.84 -0.85
C SER A 86 10.54 19.48 -0.23
N SER A 87 10.87 19.27 1.05
CA SER A 87 10.55 18.05 1.81
C SER A 87 9.07 17.65 1.72
N HIS A 88 8.17 18.65 1.66
CA HIS A 88 6.74 18.43 1.47
C HIS A 88 6.41 17.91 0.07
N GLN A 89 7.07 18.42 -0.99
CA GLN A 89 6.89 17.94 -2.36
C GLN A 89 7.42 16.49 -2.50
N LEU A 90 8.58 16.19 -1.92
CA LEU A 90 9.14 14.83 -1.91
C LEU A 90 8.23 13.87 -1.14
N TRP A 91 7.66 14.31 -0.02
CA TRP A 91 6.64 13.54 0.70
C TRP A 91 5.44 13.20 -0.20
N HIS A 92 4.88 14.19 -0.90
CA HIS A 92 3.76 13.95 -1.83
C HIS A 92 4.14 12.97 -2.94
N VAL A 93 5.32 13.13 -3.55
CA VAL A 93 5.78 12.23 -4.62
C VAL A 93 5.92 10.79 -4.10
N LEU A 94 6.53 10.59 -2.93
CA LEU A 94 6.67 9.26 -2.32
C LEU A 94 5.30 8.65 -1.99
N VAL A 95 4.37 9.45 -1.48
CA VAL A 95 3.01 9.01 -1.17
C VAL A 95 2.26 8.61 -2.45
N VAL A 96 2.38 9.38 -3.54
CA VAL A 96 1.77 9.02 -4.84
C VAL A 96 2.34 7.71 -5.38
N ILE A 97 3.67 7.52 -5.32
CA ILE A 97 4.30 6.26 -5.73
C ILE A 97 3.79 5.09 -4.87
N ALA A 98 3.67 5.28 -3.56
CA ALA A 98 3.10 4.27 -2.66
C ALA A 98 1.63 3.94 -3.00
N PHE A 99 0.82 4.93 -3.35
CA PHE A 99 -0.56 4.70 -3.80
C PHE A 99 -0.63 3.95 -5.14
N LEU A 100 0.22 4.29 -6.10
CA LEU A 100 0.30 3.57 -7.38
C LEU A 100 0.71 2.11 -7.17
N TRP A 101 1.70 1.87 -6.30
CA TRP A 101 2.12 0.52 -5.92
C TRP A 101 0.99 -0.27 -5.25
N TRP A 102 0.24 0.37 -4.35
CA TRP A 102 -0.91 -0.24 -3.70
C TRP A 102 -2.03 -0.55 -4.69
N HIS A 103 -2.34 0.38 -5.60
CA HIS A 103 -3.31 0.18 -6.66
C HIS A 103 -2.94 -1.04 -7.52
N GLN A 104 -1.68 -1.14 -7.96
CA GLN A 104 -1.19 -2.28 -8.72
C GLN A 104 -1.32 -3.60 -7.92
N THR A 105 -1.06 -3.57 -6.62
CA THR A 105 -1.23 -4.73 -5.74
C THR A 105 -2.70 -5.14 -5.64
N GLY A 106 -3.63 -4.18 -5.60
CA GLY A 106 -5.07 -4.42 -5.63
C GLY A 106 -5.54 -5.08 -6.92
N VAL A 107 -5.05 -4.61 -8.08
CA VAL A 107 -5.34 -5.24 -9.38
C VAL A 107 -4.90 -6.70 -9.40
N ILE A 108 -3.69 -6.99 -8.90
CA ILE A 108 -3.16 -8.36 -8.85
C ILE A 108 -3.95 -9.25 -7.89
N MET A 109 -4.42 -8.69 -6.77
CA MET A 109 -5.31 -9.42 -5.86
C MET A 109 -6.64 -9.76 -6.54
N MET A 110 -7.23 -8.80 -7.26
CA MET A 110 -8.47 -9.01 -8.01
C MET A 110 -8.29 -10.05 -9.12
N GLU A 111 -7.18 -9.99 -9.86
CA GLU A 111 -6.83 -11.00 -10.87
C GLU A 111 -6.66 -12.39 -10.25
N PHE A 112 -6.00 -12.49 -9.10
CA PHE A 112 -5.86 -13.76 -8.40
C PHE A 112 -7.23 -14.35 -8.01
N VAL A 113 -8.11 -13.52 -7.44
CA VAL A 113 -9.47 -13.94 -7.06
C VAL A 113 -10.26 -14.35 -8.29
N HIS A 114 -10.18 -13.56 -9.37
CA HIS A 114 -10.83 -13.85 -10.63
C HIS A 114 -10.35 -15.17 -11.24
N ASN A 115 -9.04 -15.45 -11.21
CA ASN A 115 -8.43 -16.69 -11.70
C ASN A 115 -8.67 -17.91 -10.82
N SER A 116 -8.98 -17.68 -9.55
CA SER A 116 -9.27 -18.75 -8.60
C SER A 116 -10.77 -19.10 -8.54
N ASP A 117 -11.60 -18.50 -9.39
CA ASP A 117 -13.05 -18.74 -9.42
C ASP A 117 -13.36 -20.21 -9.81
N PRO A 118 -13.93 -21.01 -8.89
CA PRO A 118 -14.24 -22.42 -9.14
C PRO A 118 -15.22 -22.61 -10.31
N CYS A 119 -16.20 -21.70 -10.45
CA CYS A 119 -17.23 -21.80 -11.48
C CYS A 119 -16.61 -21.61 -12.87
N ARG A 120 -15.65 -20.70 -13.00
CA ARG A 120 -14.96 -20.48 -14.27
C ARG A 120 -14.02 -21.62 -14.62
N ASN A 121 -13.27 -22.12 -13.64
CA ASN A 121 -12.33 -23.22 -13.88
C ASN A 121 -13.09 -24.49 -14.32
N ALA A 122 -14.25 -24.78 -13.71
CA ALA A 122 -15.11 -25.89 -14.14
C ALA A 122 -15.67 -25.69 -15.56
N ALA A 123 -16.08 -24.47 -15.93
CA ALA A 123 -16.56 -24.16 -17.28
C ALA A 123 -15.45 -24.25 -18.34
N GLN A 124 -14.22 -23.85 -18.02
CA GLN A 124 -13.08 -23.96 -18.93
C GLN A 124 -12.73 -25.43 -19.22
N GLU A 125 -12.77 -26.26 -18.17
CA GLU A 125 -12.48 -27.70 -18.27
C GLU A 125 -13.54 -28.46 -19.08
N SER A 126 -14.83 -28.10 -18.95
CA SER A 126 -15.90 -28.71 -19.74
C SER A 126 -15.78 -28.38 -21.23
N LEU A 127 -15.43 -27.15 -21.59
CA LEU A 127 -15.20 -26.74 -22.98
C LEU A 127 -13.97 -27.43 -23.59
N LEU A 128 -12.89 -27.57 -22.83
CA LEU A 128 -11.70 -28.33 -23.25
C LEU A 128 -12.05 -29.79 -23.54
N ASN A 129 -12.76 -30.45 -22.63
CA ASN A 129 -13.20 -31.83 -22.83
C ASN A 129 -14.11 -31.96 -24.06
N GLN A 130 -15.01 -31.01 -24.30
CA GLN A 130 -15.88 -31.03 -25.46
C GLN A 130 -15.11 -30.84 -26.78
N ASN A 131 -14.10 -29.98 -26.82
CA ASN A 131 -13.25 -29.80 -28.00
C ASN A 131 -12.43 -31.04 -28.31
N ILE A 132 -11.89 -31.72 -27.29
CA ILE A 132 -11.15 -32.98 -27.47
C ILE A 132 -12.03 -34.08 -28.07
N VAL A 133 -13.28 -34.22 -27.60
CA VAL A 133 -14.23 -35.22 -28.13
C VAL A 133 -14.62 -34.93 -29.58
N LEU A 134 -14.59 -33.67 -30.03
CA LEU A 134 -14.89 -33.31 -31.42
C LEU A 134 -13.71 -33.53 -32.38
N GLU A 135 -12.49 -33.63 -31.88
CA GLU A 135 -11.28 -33.90 -32.68
C GLU A 135 -10.93 -35.41 -32.78
N THR A 136 -11.61 -36.27 -32.02
CA THR A 136 -11.46 -37.75 -32.06
C THR A 136 -12.61 -38.43 -32.80
#